data_AF-A0A8T6M9K1-F1
#
_entry.id   AF-A0A8T6M9K1-F1
#
_cell.length_a   1.000
_cell.length_b   1.000
_cell.length_c   1.000
_cell.angle_alpha   90.00
_cell.angle_beta   90.00
_cell.angle_gamma   90.00
#
_symmetry.space_group_name_H-M   'P 1'
#
loop_
_entity.id
_entity.type
_entity.pdbx_description
1 polymer ?
#
loop_
_entity_poly.entity_id
_entity_poly.type
_entity_poly.pdbx_seq_one_letter_code
_entity_poly.pdbx_strand_id
1 'polypeptide(L)'
;MLVQKFLRDNSLETLVEKYGIKVVEHPTDGRVILNYSQIDSVKTEPIVMECRGLVLDKNNNWNVVARSFDRFFNLFEHSELTDTFDWSDFSCTSKEDGSLILFYFYNGEWQINTRGSFADSICGFSDKTWKELIINLLPNDTSMFLKNFTYIFEFCSLQNKIVRNYSEPTLYLIGIRDNKNNNDIKNSSLDIEAKHLGLKRPVSYDFKSLQEIQNFLKQQESEDASFEGVVLRDKNGLRMKIKSSTYIALHRLRGENNNIFNPKYLIHFVLSGESNELLTYFNEAKDAYYKCEALVHNELSNLTDIFLATKNIEDQKEFASAVIKKYNTKFPNILFKLKKEFGTQATKEILLAIWRDSADMIYKVIYKK
;
A
#
# COMPACT_ATOMS: atom_id res chain seq x y z
N MET A 1 16.58 10.70 13.81
CA MET A 1 15.24 10.40 13.27
C MET A 1 14.37 11.65 13.40
N LEU A 2 13.56 11.96 12.40
CA LEU A 2 12.79 13.21 12.35
C LEU A 2 11.65 13.23 13.37
N VAL A 3 10.91 12.12 13.51
CA VAL A 3 9.81 11.97 14.48
C VAL A 3 10.29 12.22 15.92
N GLN A 4 11.45 11.66 16.30
CA GLN A 4 12.05 11.89 17.62
C GLN A 4 12.37 13.36 17.88
N LYS A 5 12.97 14.03 16.90
CA LYS A 5 13.29 15.45 17.02
C LYS A 5 12.01 16.27 17.16
N PHE A 6 10.99 15.95 16.37
CA PHE A 6 9.69 16.61 16.43
C PHE A 6 9.03 16.47 17.81
N LEU A 7 8.95 15.25 18.36
CA LEU A 7 8.29 14.96 19.63
C LEU A 7 9.05 15.47 20.87
N ARG A 8 10.33 15.79 20.74
CA ARG A 8 11.07 16.47 21.83
C ARG A 8 10.66 17.93 22.00
N ASP A 9 10.15 18.53 20.94
CA ASP A 9 9.76 19.94 20.90
C ASP A 9 8.23 20.12 20.82
N ASN A 10 7.46 19.03 20.61
CA ASN A 10 6.01 19.05 20.35
C ASN A 10 5.31 17.85 20.98
N SER A 11 3.98 17.87 21.06
CA SER A 11 3.20 16.77 21.65
C SER A 11 2.77 15.72 20.62
N LEU A 12 2.23 14.59 21.10
CA LEU A 12 1.63 13.56 20.24
C LEU A 12 0.40 14.10 19.50
N GLU A 13 -0.39 14.96 20.15
CA GLU A 13 -1.56 15.60 19.55
C GLU A 13 -1.15 16.44 18.34
N THR A 14 -0.08 17.24 18.46
CA THR A 14 0.45 18.01 17.32
C THR A 14 0.94 17.10 16.18
N LEU A 15 1.55 15.95 16.50
CA LEU A 15 1.98 14.97 15.50
C LEU A 15 0.77 14.40 14.75
N VAL A 16 -0.30 14.06 15.47
CA VAL A 16 -1.57 13.53 14.91
C VAL A 16 -2.21 14.57 14.00
N GLU A 17 -2.42 15.80 14.50
CA GLU A 17 -3.11 16.86 13.76
C GLU A 17 -2.35 17.28 12.50
N LYS A 18 -1.02 17.41 12.58
CA LYS A 18 -0.22 17.92 11.47
C LYS A 18 0.10 16.87 10.40
N TYR A 19 0.25 15.62 10.80
CA TYR A 19 0.76 14.55 9.91
C TYR A 19 -0.20 13.37 9.74
N GLY A 20 -1.38 13.40 10.36
CA GLY A 20 -2.36 12.32 10.29
C GLY A 20 -1.87 11.00 10.91
N ILE A 21 -1.02 11.07 11.93
CA ILE A 21 -0.44 9.87 12.55
C ILE A 21 -1.45 9.22 13.50
N LYS A 22 -1.58 7.90 13.42
CA LYS A 22 -2.27 7.05 14.37
C LYS A 22 -1.30 6.66 15.49
N VAL A 23 -1.76 6.84 16.73
CA VAL A 23 -1.00 6.55 17.94
C VAL A 23 -1.70 5.43 18.70
N VAL A 24 -0.93 4.44 19.15
CA VAL A 24 -1.41 3.40 20.09
C VAL A 24 -0.48 3.39 21.28
N GLU A 25 -0.99 3.78 22.45
CA GLU A 25 -0.24 3.78 23.69
C GLU A 25 -0.30 2.42 24.39
N HIS A 26 0.80 2.01 25.00
CA HIS A 26 0.81 0.82 25.83
C HIS A 26 -0.03 1.06 27.08
N PRO A 27 -0.87 0.10 27.53
CA PRO A 27 -1.79 0.32 28.64
C PRO A 27 -1.09 0.55 29.99
N THR A 28 0.15 0.08 30.15
CA THR A 28 0.84 0.06 31.45
C THR A 28 2.24 0.66 31.44
N ASP A 29 2.78 1.05 30.29
CA ASP A 29 4.14 1.60 30.21
C ASP A 29 4.26 2.76 29.20
N GLY A 30 5.47 3.31 29.04
CA GLY A 30 5.73 4.49 28.21
C GLY A 30 5.76 4.23 26.70
N ARG A 31 5.60 2.98 26.24
CA ARG A 31 5.69 2.69 24.81
C ARG A 31 4.49 3.26 24.05
N VAL A 32 4.78 3.83 22.89
CA VAL A 32 3.78 4.27 21.91
C VAL A 32 4.13 3.71 20.54
N ILE A 33 3.14 3.19 19.81
CA ILE A 33 3.27 2.78 18.42
C ILE A 33 2.75 3.93 17.54
N LEU A 34 3.57 4.35 16.57
CA LEU A 34 3.26 5.38 15.60
C LEU A 34 3.10 4.76 14.21
N ASN A 35 1.94 5.01 13.58
CA ASN A 35 1.61 4.59 12.22
C ASN A 35 0.99 5.73 11.42
N TYR A 36 1.28 5.81 10.12
CA TYR A 36 0.57 6.74 9.25
C TYR A 36 -0.90 6.34 9.03
N SER A 37 -1.79 7.33 8.87
CA SER A 37 -3.12 7.10 8.31
C SER A 37 -3.01 6.84 6.81
N GLN A 38 -3.81 5.89 6.31
CA GLN A 38 -3.88 5.64 4.86
C GLN A 38 -4.65 6.75 4.13
N ILE A 39 -5.44 7.54 4.87
CA ILE A 39 -6.35 8.55 4.34
C ILE A 39 -5.77 9.94 4.58
N ASP A 40 -5.40 10.24 5.83
CA ASP A 40 -5.14 11.60 6.27
C ASP A 40 -3.67 12.02 6.12
N SER A 41 -2.75 11.06 6.05
CA SER A 41 -1.32 11.36 5.97
C SER A 41 -0.84 11.58 4.53
N VAL A 42 -0.06 12.64 4.33
CA VAL A 42 0.70 12.84 3.09
C VAL A 42 1.76 11.75 2.97
N LYS A 43 1.61 10.87 1.97
CA LYS A 43 2.35 9.60 1.87
C LYS A 43 3.87 9.77 1.90
N THR A 44 4.39 10.78 1.20
CA THR A 44 5.82 11.02 0.94
C THR A 44 6.47 11.97 1.95
N GLU A 45 5.70 12.49 2.92
CA GLU A 45 6.26 13.35 3.97
C GLU A 45 7.24 12.53 4.85
N PRO A 46 8.50 12.96 5.03
CA PRO A 46 9.51 12.15 5.73
C PRO A 46 9.10 11.70 7.14
N ILE A 47 8.46 12.55 7.95
CA ILE A 47 7.95 12.18 9.28
C ILE A 47 6.89 11.07 9.17
N VAL A 48 6.01 11.15 8.17
CA VAL A 48 4.98 10.13 7.91
C VAL A 48 5.62 8.80 7.49
N MET A 49 6.66 8.86 6.64
CA MET A 49 7.36 7.65 6.17
C MET A 49 8.06 6.89 7.31
N GLU A 50 8.62 7.60 8.30
CA GLU A 50 9.20 6.98 9.51
C GLU A 50 8.14 6.28 10.38
N CYS A 51 6.89 6.76 10.36
CA CYS A 51 5.77 6.24 11.15
C CYS A 51 5.13 4.99 10.51
N ARG A 52 5.89 3.89 10.41
CA ARG A 52 5.37 2.59 9.96
C ARG A 52 5.70 1.53 11.00
N GLY A 53 4.90 1.44 12.05
CA GLY A 53 5.21 0.57 13.19
C GLY A 53 6.47 1.02 13.91
N LEU A 54 6.62 2.33 14.13
CA LEU A 54 7.68 2.90 14.96
C LEU A 54 7.24 2.84 16.42
N VAL A 55 8.07 2.30 17.31
CA VAL A 55 7.81 2.21 18.75
C VAL A 55 8.78 3.10 19.50
N LEU A 56 8.25 4.10 20.21
CA LEU A 56 9.01 5.03 21.04
C LEU A 56 8.65 4.86 22.52
N ASP A 57 9.59 5.15 23.41
CA ASP A 57 9.33 5.27 24.85
C ASP A 57 9.20 6.74 25.24
N LYS A 58 7.96 7.18 25.49
CA LYS A 58 7.67 8.57 25.89
C LYS A 58 8.20 8.92 27.28
N ASN A 59 8.40 7.92 28.15
CA ASN A 59 8.95 8.13 29.48
C ASN A 59 10.48 8.24 29.47
N ASN A 60 11.11 7.91 28.35
CA ASN A 60 12.56 7.95 28.17
C ASN A 60 12.96 8.82 26.98
N ASN A 61 12.55 10.09 27.00
CA ASN A 61 12.93 11.10 26.00
C ASN A 61 12.73 10.62 24.54
N TRP A 62 11.59 9.96 24.30
CA TRP A 62 11.21 9.39 23.02
C TRP A 62 12.23 8.40 22.45
N ASN A 63 12.93 7.63 23.30
CA ASN A 63 13.93 6.66 22.84
C ASN A 63 13.33 5.66 21.84
N VAL A 64 14.09 5.26 20.81
CA VAL A 64 13.64 4.23 19.86
C VAL A 64 13.70 2.89 20.55
N VAL A 65 12.54 2.28 20.73
CA VAL A 65 12.39 0.93 21.31
C VAL A 65 12.37 -0.11 20.19
N ALA A 66 11.61 0.16 19.14
CA ALA A 66 11.58 -0.68 17.95
C ALA A 66 11.27 0.15 16.72
N ARG A 67 11.79 -0.24 15.56
CA ARG A 67 11.53 0.46 14.30
C ARG A 67 11.49 -0.51 13.13
N SER A 68 10.36 -0.55 12.43
CA SER A 68 10.25 -1.27 11.15
C SER A 68 10.86 -0.46 9.99
N PHE A 69 10.69 -0.89 8.74
CA PHE A 69 11.07 -0.09 7.57
C PHE A 69 10.33 1.23 7.52
N ASP A 70 10.94 2.22 6.88
CA ASP A 70 10.22 3.40 6.44
C ASP A 70 9.20 2.99 5.37
N ARG A 71 8.15 3.78 5.19
CA ARG A 71 7.16 3.52 4.14
C ARG A 71 7.84 3.44 2.78
N PHE A 72 7.51 2.41 2.00
CA PHE A 72 7.97 2.24 0.63
C PHE A 72 6.81 1.87 -0.30
N PHE A 73 6.98 2.24 -1.56
CA PHE A 73 5.88 2.37 -2.51
C PHE A 73 5.99 1.37 -3.65
N ASN A 74 4.89 1.25 -4.40
CA ASN A 74 4.96 0.51 -5.65
C ASN A 74 5.85 1.28 -6.63
N LEU A 75 6.55 0.55 -7.49
CA LEU A 75 7.27 1.14 -8.61
C LEU A 75 6.32 2.06 -9.39
N PHE A 76 6.78 3.27 -9.73
CA PHE A 76 6.00 4.31 -10.43
C PHE A 76 4.83 4.94 -9.64
N GLU A 77 4.59 4.56 -8.36
CA GLU A 77 3.59 5.25 -7.53
C GLU A 77 4.02 6.70 -7.22
N HIS A 78 5.32 6.93 -7.10
CA HIS A 78 5.94 8.25 -6.96
C HIS A 78 7.20 8.30 -7.82
N SER A 79 7.16 9.05 -8.92
CA SER A 79 8.27 9.15 -9.89
C SER A 79 9.55 9.64 -9.25
N GLU A 80 9.48 10.67 -8.40
CA GLU A 80 10.66 11.25 -7.73
C GLU A 80 11.47 10.22 -6.93
N LEU A 81 10.80 9.25 -6.28
CA LEU A 81 11.50 8.17 -5.58
C LEU A 81 11.99 7.11 -6.57
N THR A 82 11.19 6.79 -7.59
CA THR A 82 11.54 5.79 -8.61
C THR A 82 12.79 6.20 -9.39
N ASP A 83 12.90 7.48 -9.74
CA ASP A 83 14.00 8.04 -10.54
C ASP A 83 15.34 8.06 -9.77
N THR A 84 15.29 7.99 -8.44
CA THR A 84 16.48 7.93 -7.57
C THR A 84 16.97 6.50 -7.28
N PHE A 85 16.22 5.48 -7.69
CA PHE A 85 16.58 4.09 -7.43
C PHE A 85 17.78 3.66 -8.26
N ASP A 86 18.78 3.08 -7.61
CA ASP A 86 19.97 2.58 -8.28
C ASP A 86 19.76 1.15 -8.82
N TRP A 87 19.53 1.05 -10.13
CA TRP A 87 19.35 -0.22 -10.83
C TRP A 87 20.65 -1.00 -11.08
N SER A 88 21.83 -0.41 -10.83
CA SER A 88 23.11 -1.08 -11.07
C SER A 88 23.48 -2.10 -9.98
N ASP A 89 22.94 -1.92 -8.78
CA ASP A 89 23.16 -2.80 -7.63
C ASP A 89 21.92 -2.79 -6.74
N PHE A 90 21.09 -3.82 -6.92
CA PHE A 90 19.91 -4.05 -6.11
C PHE A 90 19.72 -5.53 -5.80
N SER A 91 18.92 -5.77 -4.77
CA SER A 91 18.48 -7.09 -4.35
C SER A 91 16.98 -7.22 -4.54
N CYS A 92 16.53 -8.41 -4.91
CA CYS A 92 15.14 -8.72 -5.14
C CYS A 92 14.74 -9.95 -4.32
N THR A 93 13.63 -9.85 -3.59
CA THR A 93 13.06 -10.98 -2.84
C THR A 93 11.57 -11.12 -3.13
N SER A 94 11.02 -12.33 -3.01
CA SER A 94 9.57 -12.52 -3.02
C SER A 94 8.92 -11.64 -1.96
N LYS A 95 7.79 -11.04 -2.33
CA LYS A 95 6.96 -10.31 -1.41
C LYS A 95 5.98 -11.28 -0.79
N GLU A 96 6.26 -11.67 0.46
CA GLU A 96 5.35 -12.52 1.21
C GLU A 96 4.08 -11.76 1.60
N ASP A 97 2.94 -12.45 1.54
CA ASP A 97 1.60 -11.90 1.67
C ASP A 97 1.01 -12.23 3.05
N GLY A 98 1.46 -11.49 4.06
CA GLY A 98 1.11 -11.76 5.44
C GLY A 98 0.91 -10.49 6.26
N SER A 99 1.40 -10.53 7.50
CA SER A 99 1.32 -9.43 8.44
C SER A 99 2.70 -9.10 9.00
N LEU A 100 3.05 -7.82 8.97
CA LEU A 100 4.29 -7.32 9.53
C LEU A 100 4.34 -7.51 11.05
N ILE A 101 5.39 -8.17 11.52
CA ILE A 101 5.68 -8.41 12.93
C ILE A 101 7.04 -7.79 13.30
N LEU A 102 7.10 -7.17 14.47
CA LEU A 102 8.33 -6.66 15.07
C LEU A 102 8.65 -7.49 16.32
N PHE A 103 9.89 -7.93 16.43
CA PHE A 103 10.44 -8.60 17.61
C PHE A 103 11.63 -7.81 18.13
N TYR A 104 11.56 -7.36 19.38
CA TYR A 104 12.52 -6.41 19.96
C TYR A 104 12.62 -6.58 21.47
N PHE A 105 13.72 -6.12 22.07
CA PHE A 105 13.93 -6.22 23.51
C PHE A 105 13.53 -4.93 24.22
N TYR A 106 12.74 -5.03 25.29
CA TYR A 106 12.35 -3.89 26.10
C TYR A 106 12.13 -4.30 27.55
N ASN A 107 12.68 -3.51 28.47
CA ASN A 107 12.53 -3.69 29.92
C ASN A 107 12.79 -5.12 30.43
N GLY A 108 13.85 -5.76 29.95
CA GLY A 108 14.26 -7.10 30.41
C GLY A 108 13.62 -8.26 29.65
N GLU A 109 12.66 -8.00 28.77
CA GLU A 109 11.90 -9.04 28.07
C GLU A 109 11.83 -8.81 26.55
N TRP A 110 11.70 -9.91 25.81
CA TRP A 110 11.39 -9.85 24.39
C TRP A 110 9.91 -9.53 24.17
N GLN A 111 9.66 -8.60 23.26
CA GLN A 111 8.35 -8.07 22.92
C GLN A 111 8.02 -8.38 21.47
N ILE A 112 6.73 -8.52 21.18
CA ILE A 112 6.19 -8.75 19.83
C ILE A 112 5.11 -7.71 19.58
N ASN A 113 5.20 -7.01 18.45
CA ASN A 113 4.14 -6.14 17.98
C ASN A 113 3.72 -6.55 16.57
N THR A 114 2.44 -6.38 16.24
CA THR A 114 2.06 -6.22 14.83
C THR A 114 2.45 -4.81 14.38
N ARG A 115 2.24 -4.45 13.10
CA ARG A 115 2.49 -3.07 12.64
C ARG A 115 1.80 -2.02 13.52
N GLY A 116 0.61 -2.30 14.05
CA GLY A 116 -0.25 -1.29 14.69
C GLY A 116 -0.82 -1.68 16.05
N SER A 117 -0.33 -2.75 16.69
CA SER A 117 -0.78 -3.18 18.01
C SER A 117 0.33 -3.92 18.76
N PHE A 118 0.18 -4.02 20.09
CA PHE A 118 1.07 -4.80 20.97
C PHE A 118 0.82 -6.32 20.94
N ALA A 119 0.17 -6.82 19.88
CA ALA A 119 0.00 -8.26 19.60
C ALA A 119 -0.82 -9.08 20.62
N ASP A 120 -1.51 -8.44 21.57
CA ASP A 120 -2.37 -9.12 22.55
C ASP A 120 -3.76 -9.51 22.02
N SER A 121 -4.14 -9.01 20.83
CA SER A 121 -5.42 -9.38 20.20
C SER A 121 -5.36 -10.76 19.56
N ILE A 122 -6.53 -11.38 19.36
CA ILE A 122 -6.66 -12.62 18.58
C ILE A 122 -6.15 -12.42 17.14
N CYS A 123 -5.47 -13.43 16.60
CA CYS A 123 -4.92 -13.41 15.24
C CYS A 123 -5.92 -13.95 14.22
N GLY A 124 -6.61 -13.05 13.52
CA GLY A 124 -7.56 -13.43 12.48
C GLY A 124 -8.64 -14.38 13.00
N PHE A 125 -8.70 -15.60 12.45
CA PHE A 125 -9.66 -16.64 12.86
C PHE A 125 -9.09 -17.70 13.83
N SER A 126 -7.96 -17.43 14.48
CA SER A 126 -7.42 -18.34 15.51
C SER A 126 -8.12 -18.20 16.86
N ASP A 127 -7.85 -19.14 17.76
CA ASP A 127 -8.16 -19.08 19.20
C ASP A 127 -7.03 -18.45 20.02
N LYS A 128 -5.86 -18.23 19.41
CA LYS A 128 -4.66 -17.66 20.03
C LYS A 128 -4.45 -16.18 19.66
N THR A 129 -3.72 -15.48 20.50
CA THR A 129 -3.20 -14.13 20.24
C THR A 129 -2.07 -14.16 19.22
N TRP A 130 -1.75 -13.00 18.63
CA TRP A 130 -0.57 -12.87 17.77
C TRP A 130 0.70 -13.26 18.53
N LYS A 131 0.87 -12.80 19.78
CA LYS A 131 2.05 -13.10 20.59
C LYS A 131 2.26 -14.60 20.80
N GLU A 132 1.20 -15.33 21.15
CA GLU A 132 1.26 -16.78 21.35
C GLU A 132 1.63 -17.54 20.06
N LEU A 133 1.09 -17.15 18.91
CA LEU A 133 1.43 -17.79 17.64
C LEU A 133 2.89 -17.53 17.25
N ILE A 134 3.36 -16.30 17.39
CA ILE A 134 4.71 -15.90 16.95
C ILE A 134 5.79 -16.50 17.85
N ILE A 135 5.58 -16.56 19.18
CA ILE A 135 6.56 -17.16 20.11
C ILE A 135 6.86 -18.62 19.73
N ASN A 136 5.84 -19.38 19.30
CA ASN A 136 6.02 -20.77 18.92
C ASN A 136 6.80 -20.98 17.59
N LEU A 137 6.99 -19.91 16.81
CA LEU A 137 7.74 -19.94 15.54
C LEU A 137 9.16 -19.39 15.68
N LEU A 138 9.46 -18.74 16.80
CA LEU A 138 10.80 -18.25 17.11
C LEU A 138 11.66 -19.37 17.70
N PRO A 139 13.00 -19.29 17.58
CA PRO A 139 13.89 -20.19 18.29
C PRO A 139 13.66 -20.13 19.81
N ASN A 140 13.66 -21.30 20.46
CA ASN A 140 13.51 -21.39 21.93
C ASN A 140 14.62 -20.64 22.67
N ASP A 141 15.85 -20.67 22.14
CA ASP A 141 16.96 -19.90 22.66
C ASP A 141 17.02 -18.53 21.96
N THR A 142 16.75 -17.47 22.72
CA THR A 142 16.79 -16.10 22.23
C THR A 142 18.10 -15.38 22.55
N SER A 143 19.08 -16.07 23.13
CA SER A 143 20.38 -15.49 23.53
C SER A 143 21.21 -14.96 22.34
N MET A 144 20.98 -15.55 21.16
CA MET A 144 21.63 -15.16 19.91
C MET A 144 21.07 -13.86 19.33
N PHE A 145 19.87 -13.42 19.75
CA PHE A 145 19.30 -12.17 19.31
C PHE A 145 19.93 -10.98 20.04
N LEU A 146 20.32 -9.97 19.29
CA LEU A 146 20.94 -8.75 19.81
C LEU A 146 19.86 -7.77 20.28
N LYS A 147 19.89 -7.44 21.56
CA LYS A 147 18.88 -6.61 22.25
C LYS A 147 18.74 -5.18 21.71
N ASN A 148 19.72 -4.70 20.95
CA ASN A 148 19.74 -3.34 20.39
C ASN A 148 18.98 -3.23 19.06
N PHE A 149 18.51 -4.36 18.53
CA PHE A 149 17.95 -4.45 17.19
C PHE A 149 16.46 -4.75 17.23
N THR A 150 15.77 -4.28 16.18
CA THR A 150 14.43 -4.72 15.82
C THR A 150 14.54 -5.77 14.72
N TYR A 151 14.02 -6.95 14.99
CA TYR A 151 13.86 -8.01 13.99
C TYR A 151 12.48 -7.85 13.35
N ILE A 152 12.46 -7.75 12.04
CA ILE A 152 11.26 -7.43 11.25
C ILE A 152 10.90 -8.67 10.45
N PHE A 153 9.68 -9.16 10.65
CA PHE A 153 9.18 -10.36 10.01
C PHE A 153 7.91 -10.12 9.21
N GLU A 154 7.66 -10.98 8.23
CA GLU A 154 6.33 -11.20 7.65
C GLU A 154 5.79 -12.53 8.20
N PHE A 155 4.67 -12.47 8.92
CA PHE A 155 3.97 -13.66 9.40
C PHE A 155 2.85 -14.04 8.44
N CYS A 156 2.94 -15.25 7.90
CA CYS A 156 1.99 -15.79 6.93
C CYS A 156 1.36 -17.08 7.48
N SER A 157 0.04 -17.14 7.51
CA SER A 157 -0.70 -18.34 7.91
C SER A 157 -2.10 -18.38 7.28
N LEU A 158 -2.76 -19.55 7.37
CA LEU A 158 -4.18 -19.66 6.99
C LEU A 158 -5.09 -18.79 7.86
N GLN A 159 -4.75 -18.62 9.14
CA GLN A 159 -5.58 -17.87 10.09
C GLN A 159 -5.60 -16.36 9.82
N ASN A 160 -4.53 -15.80 9.23
CA ASN A 160 -4.43 -14.40 8.82
C ASN A 160 -4.35 -14.20 7.30
N LYS A 161 -4.88 -15.16 6.51
CA LYS A 161 -4.82 -15.15 5.05
C LYS A 161 -5.22 -13.80 4.46
N ILE A 162 -4.38 -13.26 3.57
CA ILE A 162 -4.65 -12.05 2.79
C ILE A 162 -5.15 -12.41 1.37
N VAL A 163 -4.33 -12.98 0.51
CA VAL A 163 -4.74 -13.54 -0.79
C VAL A 163 -4.12 -14.93 -0.96
N ARG A 164 -2.82 -15.03 -0.76
CA ARG A 164 -2.06 -16.27 -0.91
C ARG A 164 -2.33 -17.25 0.23
N ASN A 165 -2.41 -18.53 -0.11
CA ASN A 165 -2.54 -19.60 0.87
C ASN A 165 -1.16 -20.04 1.36
N TYR A 166 -0.92 -19.96 2.66
CA TYR A 166 0.25 -20.54 3.32
C TYR A 166 -0.20 -21.70 4.18
N SER A 167 0.07 -22.94 3.76
CA SER A 167 -0.42 -24.15 4.44
C SER A 167 0.07 -24.26 5.88
N GLU A 168 1.29 -23.78 6.15
CA GLU A 168 1.90 -23.79 7.47
C GLU A 168 2.21 -22.36 7.94
N PRO A 169 1.89 -22.02 9.22
CA PRO A 169 2.30 -20.77 9.82
C PRO A 169 3.81 -20.57 9.66
N THR A 170 4.20 -19.47 9.03
CA THR A 170 5.59 -19.20 8.70
C THR A 170 5.95 -17.76 9.06
N LEU A 171 7.11 -17.61 9.70
CA LEU A 171 7.71 -16.32 10.03
C LEU A 171 8.93 -16.08 9.14
N TYR A 172 8.79 -15.21 8.15
CA TYR A 172 9.88 -14.83 7.26
C TYR A 172 10.61 -13.63 7.83
N LEU A 173 11.90 -13.76 8.13
CA LEU A 173 12.72 -12.61 8.49
C LEU A 173 12.85 -11.75 7.23
N ILE A 174 12.41 -10.49 7.27
CA ILE A 174 12.45 -9.58 6.11
C ILE A 174 13.38 -8.38 6.33
N GLY A 175 13.79 -8.13 7.58
CA GLY A 175 14.77 -7.08 7.91
C GLY A 175 15.26 -7.18 9.36
N ILE A 176 16.40 -6.55 9.62
CA ILE A 176 16.87 -6.24 10.98
C ILE A 176 17.31 -4.78 10.96
N ARG A 177 16.86 -4.00 11.95
CA ARG A 177 17.17 -2.57 12.09
C ARG A 177 17.84 -2.30 13.43
N ASP A 178 18.95 -1.56 13.41
CA ASP A 178 19.65 -1.11 14.61
C ASP A 178 18.93 0.12 15.17
N ASN A 179 18.43 0.02 16.41
CA ASN A 179 17.66 1.08 17.05
C ASN A 179 18.53 2.30 17.45
N LYS A 180 19.86 2.16 17.49
CA LYS A 180 20.77 3.27 17.84
C LYS A 180 21.05 4.17 16.64
N ASN A 181 21.50 3.60 15.52
CA ASN A 181 21.84 4.37 14.32
C ASN A 181 20.68 4.48 13.32
N ASN A 182 19.57 3.76 13.54
CA ASN A 182 18.38 3.71 12.70
C ASN A 182 18.57 3.09 11.30
N ASN A 183 19.73 2.47 11.04
CA ASN A 183 20.01 1.80 9.78
C ASN A 183 19.59 0.34 9.85
N ASP A 184 19.13 -0.17 8.71
CA ASP A 184 18.84 -1.58 8.55
C ASP A 184 19.97 -2.31 7.82
N ILE A 185 20.18 -3.56 8.21
CA ILE A 185 21.30 -4.35 7.67
C ILE A 185 21.06 -4.69 6.20
N LYS A 186 22.15 -4.90 5.45
CA LYS A 186 22.08 -5.28 4.03
C LYS A 186 21.50 -6.69 3.87
N ASN A 187 20.87 -6.95 2.73
CA ASN A 187 20.22 -8.25 2.45
C ASN A 187 21.21 -9.43 2.54
N SER A 188 22.44 -9.29 2.05
CA SER A 188 23.47 -10.34 2.18
C SER A 188 23.81 -10.67 3.64
N SER A 189 23.92 -9.67 4.50
CA SER A 189 24.09 -9.86 5.95
C SER A 189 22.85 -10.50 6.57
N LEU A 190 21.66 -10.12 6.10
CA LEU A 190 20.39 -10.64 6.61
C LEU A 190 20.20 -12.14 6.36
N ASP A 191 20.65 -12.65 5.21
CA ASP A 191 20.61 -14.08 4.91
C ASP A 191 21.56 -14.89 5.81
N ILE A 192 22.73 -14.33 6.14
CA ILE A 192 23.68 -14.92 7.09
C ILE A 192 23.08 -14.97 8.50
N GLU A 193 22.51 -13.85 8.96
CA GLU A 193 21.84 -13.77 10.27
C GLU A 193 20.66 -14.73 10.37
N ALA A 194 19.82 -14.82 9.33
CA ALA A 194 18.70 -15.75 9.31
C ALA A 194 19.17 -17.20 9.45
N LYS A 195 20.22 -17.59 8.71
CA LYS A 195 20.80 -18.93 8.82
C LYS A 195 21.36 -19.19 10.21
N HIS A 196 22.04 -18.20 10.80
CA HIS A 196 22.60 -18.32 12.15
C HIS A 196 21.51 -18.50 13.22
N LEU A 197 20.39 -17.78 13.07
CA LEU A 197 19.25 -17.81 13.98
C LEU A 197 18.24 -18.93 13.67
N GLY A 198 18.43 -19.71 12.60
CA GLY A 198 17.47 -20.74 12.18
C GLY A 198 16.13 -20.18 11.67
N LEU A 199 16.13 -18.96 11.12
CA LEU A 199 14.95 -18.27 10.63
C LEU A 199 14.80 -18.43 9.11
N LYS A 200 13.55 -18.45 8.63
CA LYS A 200 13.26 -18.50 7.18
C LYS A 200 13.42 -17.12 6.54
N ARG A 201 13.78 -17.12 5.26
CA ARG A 201 13.88 -15.92 4.40
C ARG A 201 12.94 -16.04 3.21
N PRO A 202 12.40 -14.93 2.68
CA PRO A 202 11.75 -14.95 1.38
C PRO A 202 12.73 -15.43 0.29
N VAL A 203 12.19 -15.89 -0.83
CA VAL A 203 13.01 -16.34 -1.96
C VAL A 203 13.74 -15.15 -2.55
N SER A 204 15.07 -15.25 -2.70
CA SER A 204 15.89 -14.24 -3.36
C SER A 204 15.98 -14.52 -4.85
N TYR A 205 15.93 -13.46 -5.68
CA TYR A 205 16.09 -13.53 -7.12
C TYR A 205 17.25 -12.63 -7.57
N ASP A 206 18.07 -13.12 -8.50
CA ASP A 206 19.14 -12.36 -9.11
C ASP A 206 18.68 -11.82 -10.48
N PHE A 207 18.14 -10.61 -10.48
CA PHE A 207 17.71 -9.90 -11.70
C PHE A 207 18.69 -8.78 -12.03
N LYS A 208 18.90 -8.53 -13.32
CA LYS A 208 19.77 -7.44 -13.81
C LYS A 208 19.00 -6.25 -14.38
N SER A 209 17.69 -6.37 -14.55
CA SER A 209 16.87 -5.31 -15.13
C SER A 209 15.40 -5.38 -14.69
N LEU A 210 14.69 -4.25 -14.85
CA LEU A 210 13.24 -4.20 -14.71
C LEU A 210 12.52 -5.16 -15.67
N GLN A 211 13.05 -5.34 -16.89
CA GLN A 211 12.45 -6.21 -17.90
C GLN A 211 12.46 -7.69 -17.45
N GLU A 212 13.54 -8.16 -16.81
CA GLU A 212 13.61 -9.51 -16.25
C GLU A 212 12.57 -9.72 -15.15
N ILE A 213 12.40 -8.73 -14.27
CA ILE A 213 11.39 -8.77 -13.21
C ILE A 213 9.99 -8.85 -13.81
N GLN A 214 9.70 -8.03 -14.83
CA GLN A 214 8.40 -8.05 -15.50
C GLN A 214 8.11 -9.39 -16.19
N ASN A 215 9.11 -9.99 -16.84
CA ASN A 215 8.97 -11.31 -17.47
C ASN A 215 8.72 -12.39 -16.41
N PHE A 216 9.46 -12.35 -15.31
CA PHE A 216 9.26 -13.26 -14.19
C PHE A 216 7.86 -13.14 -13.58
N LEU A 217 7.37 -11.92 -13.34
CA LEU A 217 6.03 -11.70 -12.81
C LEU A 217 4.95 -12.25 -13.76
N LYS A 218 5.08 -12.02 -15.07
CA LYS A 218 4.15 -12.61 -16.08
C LYS A 218 4.13 -14.13 -16.05
N GLN A 219 5.28 -14.76 -15.83
CA GLN A 219 5.34 -16.21 -15.67
C GLN A 219 4.62 -16.64 -14.37
N GLN A 220 4.94 -15.99 -13.24
CA GLN A 220 4.31 -16.28 -11.95
C GLN A 220 2.79 -16.09 -11.98
N GLU A 221 2.29 -15.09 -12.71
CA GLU A 221 0.85 -14.86 -12.89
C GLU A 221 0.11 -16.07 -13.50
N SER A 222 0.81 -16.88 -14.29
CA SER A 222 0.26 -18.12 -14.89
C SER A 222 0.38 -19.36 -13.99
N GLU A 223 1.40 -19.40 -13.11
CA GLU A 223 1.71 -20.54 -12.25
C GLU A 223 1.04 -20.45 -10.88
N ASP A 224 1.03 -19.24 -10.30
CA ASP A 224 0.43 -18.91 -9.01
C ASP A 224 -0.16 -17.49 -9.08
N ALA A 225 -1.45 -17.41 -9.44
CA ALA A 225 -2.18 -16.14 -9.49
C ALA A 225 -2.20 -15.39 -8.14
N SER A 226 -1.89 -16.06 -7.03
CA SER A 226 -1.84 -15.46 -5.69
C SER A 226 -0.43 -14.98 -5.28
N PHE A 227 0.59 -15.17 -6.12
CA PHE A 227 1.93 -14.65 -5.89
C PHE A 227 1.89 -13.12 -5.86
N GLU A 228 2.16 -12.50 -4.70
CA GLU A 228 1.98 -11.05 -4.56
C GLU A 228 2.91 -10.23 -5.45
N GLY A 229 4.16 -10.66 -5.59
CA GLY A 229 5.17 -9.95 -6.35
C GLY A 229 6.52 -9.95 -5.65
N VAL A 230 7.27 -8.86 -5.79
CA VAL A 230 8.64 -8.75 -5.29
C VAL A 230 8.90 -7.43 -4.57
N VAL A 231 9.87 -7.45 -3.65
CA VAL A 231 10.44 -6.27 -3.01
C VAL A 231 11.87 -6.08 -3.50
N LEU A 232 12.18 -4.86 -3.93
CA LEU A 232 13.48 -4.43 -4.42
C LEU A 232 14.15 -3.55 -3.35
N ARG A 233 15.46 -3.68 -3.19
CA ARG A 233 16.28 -2.77 -2.37
C ARG A 233 17.60 -2.47 -3.06
N ASP A 234 17.87 -1.21 -3.35
CA ASP A 234 19.14 -0.78 -3.94
C ASP A 234 20.27 -0.70 -2.90
N LYS A 235 21.49 -0.40 -3.38
CA LYS A 235 22.68 -0.24 -2.52
C LYS A 235 22.59 0.92 -1.52
N ASN A 236 21.74 1.92 -1.80
CA ASN A 236 21.49 3.08 -0.94
C ASN A 236 20.43 2.78 0.14
N GLY A 237 19.78 1.61 0.07
CA GLY A 237 18.74 1.18 1.00
C GLY A 237 17.32 1.61 0.60
N LEU A 238 17.16 2.26 -0.56
CA LEU A 238 15.85 2.62 -1.09
C LEU A 238 15.10 1.35 -1.46
N ARG A 239 13.84 1.27 -1.03
CA ARG A 239 12.97 0.11 -1.29
C ARG A 239 11.83 0.47 -2.22
N MET A 240 11.50 -0.47 -3.09
CA MET A 240 10.30 -0.44 -3.91
C MET A 240 9.66 -1.83 -3.92
N LYS A 241 8.41 -1.91 -4.33
CA LYS A 241 7.73 -3.18 -4.57
C LYS A 241 7.09 -3.19 -5.94
N ILE A 242 7.02 -4.36 -6.55
CA ILE A 242 6.29 -4.58 -7.80
C ILE A 242 5.35 -5.74 -7.51
N LYS A 243 4.05 -5.51 -7.64
CA LYS A 243 3.03 -6.54 -7.43
C LYS A 243 2.62 -7.15 -8.76
N SER A 244 2.28 -8.43 -8.76
CA SER A 244 1.68 -9.07 -9.94
C SER A 244 0.28 -8.52 -10.21
N SER A 245 -0.11 -8.50 -11.47
CA SER A 245 -1.45 -8.05 -11.90
C SER A 245 -2.54 -8.95 -11.31
N THR A 246 -2.32 -10.27 -11.32
CA THR A 246 -3.24 -11.28 -10.79
C THR A 246 -3.49 -11.11 -9.29
N TYR A 247 -2.43 -10.88 -8.50
CA TYR A 247 -2.59 -10.61 -7.08
C TYR A 247 -3.36 -9.30 -6.86
N ILE A 248 -3.05 -8.24 -7.60
CA ILE A 248 -3.76 -6.96 -7.48
C ILE A 248 -5.25 -7.18 -7.75
N ALA A 249 -5.59 -7.95 -8.78
CA ALA A 249 -6.97 -8.31 -9.09
C ALA A 249 -7.62 -9.06 -7.92
N LEU A 250 -7.02 -10.16 -7.45
CA LEU A 250 -7.55 -10.96 -6.32
C LEU A 250 -7.70 -10.13 -5.04
N HIS A 251 -6.72 -9.29 -4.71
CA HIS A 251 -6.75 -8.42 -3.55
C HIS A 251 -7.87 -7.37 -3.66
N ARG A 252 -8.10 -6.79 -4.85
CA ARG A 252 -9.19 -5.84 -5.10
C ARG A 252 -10.56 -6.52 -4.99
N LEU A 253 -10.68 -7.75 -5.50
CA LEU A 253 -11.92 -8.51 -5.45
C LEU A 253 -12.37 -8.90 -4.05
N ARG A 254 -11.41 -9.14 -3.16
CA ARG A 254 -11.73 -9.40 -1.77
C ARG A 254 -12.59 -8.27 -1.20
N GLY A 255 -12.26 -7.01 -1.55
CA GLY A 255 -13.06 -5.81 -1.24
C GLY A 255 -13.48 -5.70 0.23
N GLU A 256 -14.24 -4.67 0.58
CA GLU A 256 -15.12 -4.78 1.75
C GLU A 256 -16.35 -5.58 1.27
N ASN A 257 -16.44 -6.87 1.65
CA ASN A 257 -17.57 -7.80 1.43
C ASN A 257 -17.57 -8.71 0.17
N ASN A 258 -16.44 -9.03 -0.47
CA ASN A 258 -16.34 -10.11 -1.47
C ASN A 258 -17.29 -10.03 -2.70
N ASN A 259 -17.87 -8.86 -3.03
CA ASN A 259 -18.85 -8.76 -4.12
C ASN A 259 -18.25 -8.25 -5.43
N ILE A 260 -17.79 -9.20 -6.26
CA ILE A 260 -17.22 -8.96 -7.59
C ILE A 260 -18.18 -8.31 -8.59
N PHE A 261 -19.50 -8.45 -8.40
CA PHE A 261 -20.51 -7.87 -9.29
C PHE A 261 -20.77 -6.38 -9.01
N ASN A 262 -20.20 -5.82 -7.93
CA ASN A 262 -20.51 -4.46 -7.53
C ASN A 262 -19.86 -3.44 -8.50
N PRO A 263 -20.65 -2.60 -9.18
CA PRO A 263 -20.12 -1.61 -10.12
C PRO A 263 -19.13 -0.62 -9.49
N LYS A 264 -19.16 -0.44 -8.16
CA LYS A 264 -18.18 0.37 -7.42
C LYS A 264 -16.75 -0.07 -7.70
N TYR A 265 -16.51 -1.38 -7.81
CA TYR A 265 -15.17 -1.93 -8.04
C TYR A 265 -14.86 -2.07 -9.53
N LEU A 266 -15.87 -2.44 -10.33
CA LEU A 266 -15.73 -2.63 -11.79
C LEU A 266 -15.36 -1.33 -12.51
N ILE A 267 -15.88 -0.17 -12.06
CA ILE A 267 -15.60 1.14 -12.67
C ILE A 267 -14.10 1.43 -12.76
N HIS A 268 -13.31 1.02 -11.77
CA HIS A 268 -11.87 1.28 -11.78
C HIS A 268 -11.16 0.55 -12.91
N PHE A 269 -11.56 -0.69 -13.21
CA PHE A 269 -11.01 -1.47 -14.33
C PHE A 269 -11.44 -0.93 -15.68
N VAL A 270 -12.68 -0.45 -15.79
CA VAL A 270 -13.19 0.21 -17.01
C VAL A 270 -12.38 1.49 -17.28
N LEU A 271 -12.13 2.31 -16.25
CA LEU A 271 -11.41 3.58 -16.42
C LEU A 271 -9.91 3.40 -16.67
N SER A 272 -9.28 2.37 -16.09
CA SER A 272 -7.87 2.06 -16.35
C SER A 272 -7.66 1.38 -17.71
N GLY A 273 -8.71 0.78 -18.29
CA GLY A 273 -8.60 -0.01 -19.53
C GLY A 273 -8.00 -1.39 -19.32
N GLU A 274 -7.86 -1.83 -18.06
CA GLU A 274 -7.28 -3.12 -17.65
C GLU A 274 -8.35 -4.24 -17.65
N SER A 275 -9.21 -4.26 -18.68
CA SER A 275 -10.41 -5.09 -18.74
C SER A 275 -10.12 -6.56 -19.06
N ASN A 276 -9.10 -6.80 -19.88
CA ASN A 276 -8.71 -8.15 -20.31
C ASN A 276 -8.26 -9.03 -19.14
N GLU A 277 -7.58 -8.45 -18.16
CA GLU A 277 -7.10 -9.19 -16.98
C GLU A 277 -8.29 -9.58 -16.09
N LEU A 278 -9.19 -8.63 -15.77
CA LEU A 278 -10.39 -8.92 -14.99
C LEU A 278 -11.27 -10.01 -15.65
N LEU A 279 -11.51 -9.91 -16.96
CA LEU A 279 -12.40 -10.82 -17.69
C LEU A 279 -11.80 -12.21 -17.94
N THR A 280 -10.47 -12.34 -17.89
CA THR A 280 -9.78 -13.63 -18.00
C THR A 280 -9.92 -14.43 -16.72
N TYR A 281 -9.79 -13.77 -15.55
CA TYR A 281 -9.81 -14.45 -14.26
C TYR A 281 -11.20 -14.58 -13.64
N PHE A 282 -12.16 -13.73 -14.03
CA PHE A 282 -13.51 -13.69 -13.46
C PHE A 282 -14.60 -13.68 -14.53
N ASN A 283 -14.70 -14.79 -15.26
CA ASN A 283 -15.68 -14.94 -16.34
C ASN A 283 -17.13 -14.80 -15.83
N GLU A 284 -17.41 -15.14 -14.57
CA GLU A 284 -18.71 -14.94 -13.93
C GLU A 284 -19.11 -13.46 -13.82
N ALA A 285 -18.13 -12.55 -13.74
CA ALA A 285 -18.37 -11.11 -13.62
C ALA A 285 -18.50 -10.41 -14.98
N LYS A 286 -18.31 -11.15 -16.10
CA LYS A 286 -18.27 -10.63 -17.47
C LYS A 286 -19.51 -9.83 -17.84
N ASP A 287 -20.70 -10.33 -17.49
CA ASP A 287 -21.96 -9.64 -17.78
C ASP A 287 -22.09 -8.35 -16.98
N ALA A 288 -21.69 -8.35 -15.70
CA ALA A 288 -21.73 -7.16 -14.85
C ALA A 288 -20.69 -6.13 -15.30
N TYR A 289 -19.49 -6.59 -15.68
CA TYR A 289 -18.43 -5.77 -16.24
C TYR A 289 -18.88 -5.09 -17.54
N TYR A 290 -19.36 -5.84 -18.53
CA TYR A 290 -19.75 -5.23 -19.81
C TYR A 290 -20.96 -4.31 -19.68
N LYS A 291 -21.89 -4.60 -18.76
CA LYS A 291 -22.95 -3.65 -18.40
C LYS A 291 -22.38 -2.36 -17.81
N CYS A 292 -21.40 -2.47 -16.91
CA CYS A 292 -20.72 -1.32 -16.33
C CYS A 292 -19.93 -0.52 -17.38
N GLU A 293 -19.16 -1.21 -18.22
CA GLU A 293 -18.38 -0.63 -19.30
C GLU A 293 -19.25 0.12 -20.30
N ALA A 294 -20.35 -0.49 -20.76
CA ALA A 294 -21.28 0.14 -21.69
C ALA A 294 -21.87 1.44 -21.12
N LEU A 295 -22.26 1.44 -19.83
CA LEU A 295 -22.79 2.63 -19.17
C LEU A 295 -21.74 3.74 -19.06
N VAL A 296 -20.52 3.41 -18.60
CA VAL A 296 -19.43 4.37 -18.46
C VAL A 296 -19.01 4.94 -19.82
N HIS A 297 -18.86 4.10 -20.85
CA HIS A 297 -18.49 4.54 -22.21
C HIS A 297 -19.58 5.40 -22.85
N ASN A 298 -20.85 5.08 -22.67
CA ASN A 298 -21.96 5.90 -23.15
C ASN A 298 -21.93 7.30 -22.52
N GLU A 299 -21.73 7.39 -21.20
CA GLU A 299 -21.63 8.68 -20.52
C GLU A 299 -20.38 9.46 -20.93
N LEU A 300 -19.24 8.80 -21.16
CA LEU A 300 -18.02 9.45 -21.66
C LEU A 300 -18.21 10.00 -23.09
N SER A 301 -18.88 9.24 -23.96
CA SER A 301 -19.20 9.69 -25.32
C SER A 301 -20.05 10.95 -25.29
N ASN A 302 -21.15 10.92 -24.52
CA ASN A 302 -22.03 12.08 -24.35
C ASN A 302 -21.26 13.29 -23.78
N LEU A 303 -20.43 13.08 -22.76
CA LEU A 303 -19.64 14.15 -22.17
C LEU A 303 -18.64 14.75 -23.17
N THR A 304 -18.04 13.91 -24.01
CA THR A 304 -17.10 14.34 -25.06
C THR A 304 -17.80 15.19 -26.12
N ASP A 305 -18.99 14.79 -26.56
CA ASP A 305 -19.77 15.56 -27.55
C ASP A 305 -20.18 16.93 -27.01
N ILE A 306 -20.64 16.97 -25.75
CA ILE A 306 -20.99 18.22 -25.08
C ILE A 306 -19.76 19.10 -24.91
N PHE A 307 -18.62 18.52 -24.53
CA PHE A 307 -17.36 19.24 -24.45
C PHE A 307 -16.98 19.87 -25.80
N LEU A 308 -17.01 19.11 -26.90
CA LEU A 308 -16.67 19.62 -28.23
C LEU A 308 -17.62 20.73 -28.69
N ALA A 309 -18.91 20.62 -28.38
CA ALA A 309 -19.91 21.62 -28.71
C ALA A 309 -19.80 22.91 -27.87
N THR A 310 -19.21 22.83 -26.68
CA THR A 310 -19.21 23.95 -25.71
C THR A 310 -17.82 24.55 -25.44
N LYS A 311 -16.72 23.89 -25.83
CA LYS A 311 -15.35 24.32 -25.49
C LYS A 311 -15.00 25.75 -25.91
N ASN A 312 -15.57 26.22 -27.03
CA ASN A 312 -15.30 27.54 -27.60
C ASN A 312 -16.20 28.65 -27.06
N ILE A 313 -17.17 28.35 -26.18
CA ILE A 313 -18.03 29.38 -25.59
C ILE A 313 -17.22 30.13 -24.54
N GLU A 314 -16.96 31.42 -24.76
CA GLU A 314 -16.17 32.25 -23.86
C GLU A 314 -16.98 32.78 -22.67
N ASP A 315 -18.23 33.20 -22.91
CA ASP A 315 -19.09 33.71 -21.84
C ASP A 315 -19.47 32.61 -20.84
N GLN A 316 -19.21 32.88 -19.56
CA GLN A 316 -19.37 31.89 -18.50
C GLN A 316 -20.84 31.55 -18.23
N LYS A 317 -21.76 32.52 -18.39
CA LYS A 317 -23.20 32.29 -18.18
C LYS A 317 -23.79 31.48 -19.33
N GLU A 318 -23.37 31.80 -20.56
CA GLU A 318 -23.73 31.06 -21.77
C GLU A 318 -23.20 29.62 -21.70
N PHE A 319 -21.94 29.42 -21.30
CA PHE A 319 -21.35 28.09 -21.10
C PHE A 319 -22.11 27.28 -20.06
N ALA A 320 -22.39 27.86 -18.88
CA ALA A 320 -23.12 27.18 -17.82
C ALA A 320 -24.56 26.83 -18.25
N SER A 321 -25.24 27.74 -18.94
CA SER A 321 -26.57 27.49 -19.49
C SER A 321 -26.54 26.39 -20.57
N ALA A 322 -25.53 26.38 -21.43
CA ALA A 322 -25.37 25.34 -22.45
C ALA A 322 -25.17 23.96 -21.79
N VAL A 323 -24.24 23.85 -20.85
CA VAL A 323 -23.90 22.58 -20.18
C VAL A 323 -25.05 22.05 -19.31
N ILE A 324 -25.69 22.92 -18.52
CA ILE A 324 -26.74 22.50 -17.56
C ILE A 324 -28.13 22.43 -18.19
N LYS A 325 -28.53 23.42 -19.01
CA LYS A 325 -29.91 23.52 -19.49
C LYS A 325 -30.09 22.95 -20.89
N LYS A 326 -29.21 23.31 -21.84
CA LYS A 326 -29.33 22.89 -23.25
C LYS A 326 -28.96 21.42 -23.42
N TYR A 327 -27.77 21.06 -22.97
CA TYR A 327 -27.23 19.70 -23.10
C TYR A 327 -27.52 18.82 -21.89
N ASN A 328 -27.85 19.43 -20.74
CA ASN A 328 -28.26 18.74 -19.51
C ASN A 328 -27.34 17.56 -19.15
N THR A 329 -26.03 17.80 -19.13
CA THR A 329 -25.07 16.76 -18.78
C THR A 329 -25.25 16.32 -17.32
N LYS A 330 -25.02 15.03 -17.06
CA LYS A 330 -24.95 14.49 -15.71
C LYS A 330 -23.63 14.84 -15.01
N PHE A 331 -22.62 15.31 -15.74
CA PHE A 331 -21.28 15.61 -15.23
C PHE A 331 -20.89 17.08 -15.42
N PRO A 332 -21.71 18.05 -14.99
CA PRO A 332 -21.42 19.46 -15.22
C PRO A 332 -20.15 19.89 -14.49
N ASN A 333 -19.86 19.27 -13.34
CA ASN A 333 -18.67 19.54 -12.54
C ASN A 333 -17.37 19.24 -13.29
N ILE A 334 -17.33 18.20 -14.13
CA ILE A 334 -16.14 17.87 -14.93
C ILE A 334 -15.89 18.98 -15.94
N LEU A 335 -16.92 19.42 -16.68
CA LEU A 335 -16.78 20.48 -17.67
C LEU A 335 -16.49 21.85 -17.04
N PHE A 336 -17.06 22.14 -15.86
CA PHE A 336 -16.74 23.36 -15.12
C PHE A 336 -15.30 23.38 -14.63
N LYS A 337 -14.80 22.26 -14.11
CA LYS A 337 -13.39 22.12 -13.74
C LYS A 337 -12.51 22.38 -14.95
N LEU A 338 -12.82 21.73 -16.07
CA LEU A 338 -12.07 21.84 -17.32
C LEU A 338 -12.03 23.28 -17.86
N LYS A 339 -13.18 23.97 -17.87
CA LYS A 339 -13.27 25.38 -18.29
C LYS A 339 -12.53 26.32 -17.34
N LYS A 340 -12.62 26.09 -16.04
CA LYS A 340 -11.94 26.90 -15.01
C LYS A 340 -10.42 26.78 -15.10
N GLU A 341 -9.91 25.56 -15.34
CA GLU A 341 -8.47 25.29 -15.34
C GLU A 341 -7.81 25.56 -16.69
N PHE A 342 -8.50 25.27 -17.80
CA PHE A 342 -7.89 25.29 -19.14
C PHE A 342 -8.58 26.22 -20.14
N GLY A 343 -9.71 26.82 -19.80
CA GLY A 343 -10.41 27.75 -20.68
C GLY A 343 -10.74 27.14 -22.05
N THR A 344 -10.41 27.84 -23.13
CA THR A 344 -10.53 27.37 -24.52
C THR A 344 -9.37 26.47 -24.96
N GLN A 345 -8.29 26.37 -24.17
CA GLN A 345 -7.13 25.50 -24.43
C GLN A 345 -7.35 24.05 -23.96
N ALA A 346 -8.50 23.79 -23.36
CA ALA A 346 -8.98 22.47 -23.02
C ALA A 346 -8.89 21.49 -24.22
N THR A 347 -8.29 20.32 -24.00
CA THR A 347 -8.22 19.25 -25.01
C THR A 347 -9.01 18.01 -24.59
N LYS A 348 -9.24 17.11 -25.55
CA LYS A 348 -9.90 15.83 -25.28
C LYS A 348 -9.05 14.95 -24.35
N GLU A 349 -7.73 15.03 -24.45
CA GLU A 349 -6.80 14.27 -23.62
C GLU A 349 -6.91 14.68 -22.15
N ILE A 350 -7.05 15.99 -21.89
CA ILE A 350 -7.27 16.53 -20.53
C ILE A 350 -8.63 16.10 -19.98
N LEU A 351 -9.68 16.10 -20.82
CA LEU A 351 -10.99 15.56 -20.44
C LEU A 351 -10.90 14.09 -20.03
N LEU A 352 -10.20 13.28 -20.83
CA LEU A 352 -10.02 11.85 -20.55
C LEU A 352 -9.24 11.63 -19.24
N ALA A 353 -8.22 12.44 -18.96
CA ALA A 353 -7.47 12.37 -17.71
C ALA A 353 -8.37 12.65 -16.49
N ILE A 354 -9.13 13.76 -16.52
CA ILE A 354 -10.06 14.11 -15.44
C ILE A 354 -11.15 13.05 -15.27
N TRP A 355 -11.63 12.46 -16.38
CA TRP A 355 -12.62 11.39 -16.35
C TRP A 355 -12.09 10.12 -15.66
N ARG A 356 -10.85 9.71 -15.97
CA ARG A 356 -10.20 8.54 -15.36
C ARG A 356 -10.05 8.69 -13.84
N ASP A 357 -9.79 9.90 -13.36
CA ASP A 357 -9.64 10.19 -11.92
C ASP A 357 -10.98 10.40 -11.19
N SER A 358 -12.11 10.30 -11.89
CA SER A 358 -13.44 10.60 -11.35
C SER A 358 -14.27 9.36 -10.96
N ALA A 359 -13.63 8.21 -10.71
CA ALA A 359 -14.27 6.92 -10.46
C ALA A 359 -15.44 6.97 -9.46
N ASP A 360 -15.25 7.55 -8.27
CA ASP A 360 -16.29 7.64 -7.23
C ASP A 360 -17.48 8.52 -7.66
N MET A 361 -17.21 9.60 -8.40
CA MET A 361 -18.25 10.50 -8.91
C MET A 361 -19.07 9.81 -9.99
N ILE A 362 -18.40 9.15 -10.94
CA ILE A 362 -19.02 8.38 -12.03
C ILE A 362 -19.89 7.28 -11.45
N TYR A 363 -19.37 6.54 -10.47
CA TYR A 363 -20.15 5.52 -9.77
C TYR A 363 -21.41 6.10 -9.12
N LYS A 364 -21.29 7.20 -8.38
CA LYS A 364 -22.45 7.85 -7.74
C LYS A 364 -23.49 8.28 -8.78
N VAL A 365 -23.08 8.98 -9.82
CA VAL A 365 -24.00 9.51 -10.85
C VAL A 365 -24.70 8.40 -11.65
N ILE A 366 -24.00 7.31 -11.96
CA ILE A 366 -24.58 6.20 -12.74
C ILE A 366 -25.46 5.29 -11.87
N TYR A 367 -25.05 5.00 -10.63
CA TYR A 367 -25.65 3.91 -9.83
C TYR A 367 -26.32 4.34 -8.53
N LYS A 368 -25.99 5.51 -7.96
CA LYS A 368 -26.65 6.07 -6.78
C LYS A 368 -27.44 7.30 -7.19
N LYS A 369 -28.64 7.06 -7.74
CA LYS A 369 -29.64 8.11 -7.97
C LYS A 369 -29.95 8.87 -6.70
#